data_AF-A0A0A0HKV2-F1
#
_entry.id   AF-A0A0A0HKV2-F1
#
_cell.length_a   1.000
_cell.length_b   1.000
_cell.length_c   1.000
_cell.angle_alpha   90.00
_cell.angle_beta   90.00
_cell.angle_gamma   90.00
#
_symmetry.space_group_name_H-M   'P 1'
#
loop_
_entity.id
_entity.type
_entity.pdbx_description
1 polymer ?
#
loop_
_entity_poly.entity_id
_entity_poly.type
_entity_poly.pdbx_seq_one_letter_code
_entity_poly.pdbx_strand_id
1 'polypeptide(L)'
;MTKKLPLTGDLKIASADDLAQQLNTALTNGDVTLCTKKLVSIDAASLQVLLSAFKTAQGLAHRFAVDMPSGSVLETALDRIALLPLAVVENGVLVGINSVQTRQVAA
;
A
#
# COMPACT_ATOMS: atom_id res chain seq x y z
N MET A 1 -10.63 -10.17 -12.93
CA MET A 1 -10.22 -11.28 -12.04
C MET A 1 -9.20 -10.70 -11.06
N THR A 2 -9.39 -10.87 -9.75
CA THR A 2 -8.50 -10.27 -8.75
C THR A 2 -7.34 -11.21 -8.40
N LYS A 3 -6.10 -10.76 -8.56
CA LYS A 3 -4.89 -11.51 -8.20
C LYS A 3 -4.54 -11.26 -6.73
N LYS A 4 -4.32 -12.32 -5.95
CA LYS A 4 -3.83 -12.23 -4.58
C LYS A 4 -2.32 -12.45 -4.55
N LEU A 5 -1.58 -11.55 -3.92
CA LEU A 5 -0.12 -11.63 -3.79
C LEU A 5 0.27 -11.60 -2.30
N PRO A 6 0.96 -12.63 -1.78
CA PRO A 6 1.43 -12.62 -0.41
C PRO A 6 2.67 -11.74 -0.26
N LEU A 7 2.67 -10.85 0.74
CA LEU A 7 3.86 -10.17 1.25
C LEU A 7 4.30 -10.88 2.54
N THR A 8 5.52 -11.39 2.55
CA THR A 8 6.03 -12.26 3.62
C THR A 8 7.44 -11.86 4.02
N GLY A 9 7.78 -12.03 5.30
CA GLY A 9 9.13 -11.79 5.81
C GLY A 9 9.46 -10.30 5.88
N ASP A 10 10.71 -9.94 5.61
CA ASP A 10 11.18 -8.56 5.59
C ASP A 10 11.10 -7.98 4.17
N LEU A 11 10.33 -6.91 3.98
CA LEU A 11 10.40 -6.08 2.78
C LEU A 11 11.42 -4.96 2.97
N LYS A 12 12.61 -5.17 2.41
CA LYS A 12 13.73 -4.22 2.46
C LYS A 12 13.99 -3.65 1.06
N ILE A 13 14.82 -2.61 1.00
CA ILE A 13 15.14 -1.83 -0.20
C ILE A 13 15.59 -2.70 -1.39
N ALA A 14 16.32 -3.78 -1.12
CA ALA A 14 16.76 -4.74 -2.14
C ALA A 14 15.59 -5.45 -2.85
N SER A 15 14.40 -5.48 -2.24
CA SER A 15 13.19 -6.07 -2.79
C SER A 15 12.24 -5.04 -3.41
N ALA A 16 12.55 -3.74 -3.34
CA ALA A 16 11.66 -2.68 -3.80
C ALA A 16 11.46 -2.72 -5.33
N ASP A 17 12.53 -2.92 -6.09
CA ASP A 17 12.45 -3.02 -7.56
C ASP A 17 11.67 -4.25 -8.01
N ASP A 18 11.95 -5.41 -7.41
CA ASP A 18 11.23 -6.66 -7.67
C ASP A 18 9.74 -6.52 -7.30
N LEU A 19 9.42 -5.88 -6.18
CA LEU A 19 8.05 -5.61 -5.76
C LEU A 19 7.34 -4.68 -6.76
N ALA A 20 8.02 -3.63 -7.21
CA ALA A 20 7.48 -2.69 -8.18
C ALA A 20 7.17 -3.38 -9.52
N GLN A 21 8.09 -4.21 -10.01
CA GLN A 21 7.88 -4.99 -11.23
C GLN A 21 6.71 -5.96 -11.08
N GLN A 22 6.66 -6.71 -9.99
CA GLN A 22 5.57 -7.67 -9.73
C GLN A 22 4.21 -6.99 -9.64
N LEU A 23 4.13 -5.86 -8.95
CA LEU A 23 2.90 -5.07 -8.82
C LEU A 23 2.47 -4.47 -10.14
N ASN A 24 3.41 -3.90 -10.91
CA ASN A 24 3.10 -3.32 -12.21
C ASN A 24 2.56 -4.37 -13.20
N THR A 25 3.22 -5.53 -13.27
CA THR A 25 2.74 -6.65 -14.09
C THR A 25 1.38 -7.15 -13.61
N ALA A 26 1.17 -7.27 -12.29
CA ALA A 26 -0.09 -7.74 -11.76
C ALA A 26 -1.24 -6.75 -12.03
N LEU A 27 -1.00 -5.45 -11.81
CA LEU A 27 -1.98 -4.39 -12.03
C LEU A 27 -2.32 -4.21 -13.51
N THR A 28 -1.36 -4.35 -14.41
CA THR A 28 -1.63 -4.33 -15.87
C THR A 28 -2.60 -5.45 -16.29
N ASN A 29 -2.64 -6.55 -15.54
CA ASN A 29 -3.51 -7.70 -15.81
C ASN A 29 -4.86 -7.63 -15.07
N GLY A 30 -5.07 -6.64 -14.19
CA GLY A 30 -6.32 -6.45 -13.47
C GLY A 30 -6.16 -6.09 -11.99
N ASP A 31 -7.22 -6.32 -11.24
CA ASP A 31 -7.28 -5.99 -9.82
C ASP A 31 -6.28 -6.81 -8.99
N VAL A 32 -5.72 -6.21 -7.95
CA VAL A 32 -4.72 -6.84 -7.08
C VAL A 32 -5.08 -6.65 -5.61
N THR A 33 -4.89 -7.71 -4.81
CA THR A 33 -4.96 -7.68 -3.35
C THR A 33 -3.67 -8.22 -2.74
N LEU A 34 -3.02 -7.42 -1.90
CA LEU A 34 -1.83 -7.84 -1.15
C LEU A 34 -2.20 -8.41 0.21
N CYS A 35 -1.66 -9.58 0.52
CA CYS A 35 -1.88 -10.26 1.79
C CYS A 35 -0.66 -10.06 2.70
N THR A 36 -0.81 -9.38 3.84
CA THR A 36 0.32 -8.95 4.70
C THR A 36 0.46 -9.78 5.98
N LYS A 37 -0.32 -10.84 6.16
CA LYS A 37 -0.37 -11.64 7.40
C LYS A 37 1.00 -12.19 7.87
N LYS A 38 1.93 -12.43 6.94
CA LYS A 38 3.27 -12.96 7.22
C LYS A 38 4.37 -11.90 7.08
N LEU A 39 4.00 -10.63 6.92
CA LEU A 39 4.95 -9.52 6.85
C LEU A 39 5.50 -9.24 8.24
N VAL A 40 6.82 -9.17 8.36
CA VAL A 40 7.55 -8.95 9.63
C VAL A 40 8.05 -7.52 9.73
N SER A 41 8.58 -6.97 8.63
CA SER A 41 9.01 -5.59 8.55
C SER A 41 8.84 -5.04 7.14
N ILE A 42 8.74 -3.71 7.02
CA ILE A 42 8.73 -2.98 5.76
C ILE A 42 9.53 -1.70 5.90
N ASP A 43 10.33 -1.36 4.90
CA ASP A 43 11.07 -0.11 4.87
C ASP A 43 10.40 0.97 4.02
N ALA A 44 10.98 2.18 4.05
CA ALA A 44 10.42 3.34 3.37
C ALA A 44 10.38 3.18 1.84
N ALA A 45 11.38 2.51 1.24
CA ALA A 45 11.43 2.28 -0.20
C ALA A 45 10.30 1.33 -0.64
N SER A 46 10.13 0.21 0.06
CA SER A 46 9.04 -0.73 -0.19
C SER A 46 7.67 -0.09 0.03
N LEU A 47 7.54 0.74 1.06
CA LEU A 47 6.32 1.50 1.32
C LEU A 47 6.02 2.50 0.19
N GLN A 48 7.03 3.20 -0.33
CA GLN A 48 6.87 4.09 -1.49
C GLN A 48 6.38 3.34 -2.72
N VAL A 49 6.86 2.12 -2.96
CA VAL A 49 6.38 1.24 -4.04
C VAL A 49 4.90 0.91 -3.85
N LEU A 50 4.47 0.57 -2.63
CA LEU A 50 3.04 0.34 -2.33
C LEU A 50 2.18 1.57 -2.60
N LEU A 51 2.63 2.75 -2.18
CA LEU A 51 1.93 4.01 -2.42
C LEU A 51 1.83 4.32 -3.91
N SER A 52 2.90 4.08 -4.66
CA SER A 52 2.93 4.23 -6.13
C SER A 52 1.95 3.27 -6.81
N ALA A 53 1.83 2.04 -6.33
CA ALA A 53 0.90 1.06 -6.87
C ALA A 53 -0.57 1.49 -6.74
N PHE A 54 -0.96 2.23 -5.68
CA PHE A 54 -2.29 2.84 -5.61
C PHE A 54 -2.53 3.86 -6.74
N LYS A 55 -1.52 4.68 -7.07
CA LYS A 55 -1.62 5.63 -8.18
C LYS A 55 -1.68 4.93 -9.54
N THR A 56 -0.86 3.89 -9.73
CA THR A 56 -0.90 3.08 -10.96
C THR A 56 -2.26 2.40 -11.14
N ALA A 57 -2.80 1.78 -10.09
CA ALA A 57 -4.10 1.13 -10.15
C ALA A 57 -5.23 2.12 -10.50
N GLN A 58 -5.21 3.31 -9.90
CA GLN A 58 -6.14 4.39 -10.24
C GLN A 58 -6.05 4.78 -11.71
N GLY A 59 -4.83 4.95 -12.25
CA GLY A 59 -4.62 5.30 -13.66
C GLY A 59 -5.08 4.23 -14.65
N LEU A 60 -5.07 2.96 -14.23
CA LEU A 60 -5.52 1.81 -15.03
C LEU A 60 -6.99 1.42 -14.79
N ALA A 61 -7.73 2.19 -13.98
CA ALA A 61 -9.09 1.85 -13.55
C ALA A 61 -9.21 0.43 -12.92
N HIS A 62 -8.17 0.01 -12.20
CA HIS A 62 -8.14 -1.25 -11.44
C HIS A 62 -8.22 -1.01 -9.94
N ARG A 63 -8.70 -2.03 -9.22
CA ARG A 63 -8.68 -2.03 -7.76
C ARG A 63 -7.34 -2.51 -7.25
N PHE A 64 -6.75 -1.76 -6.33
CA PHE A 64 -5.64 -2.19 -5.50
C PHE A 64 -6.04 -2.16 -4.04
N ALA A 65 -5.78 -3.25 -3.33
CA ALA A 65 -6.12 -3.40 -1.92
C ALA A 65 -4.97 -4.07 -1.17
N VAL A 66 -4.76 -3.69 0.09
CA VAL A 66 -3.69 -4.24 0.93
C VAL A 66 -4.25 -4.57 2.31
N ASP A 67 -4.05 -5.79 2.78
CA ASP A 67 -4.41 -6.16 4.15
C ASP A 67 -3.67 -5.24 5.13
N MET A 68 -4.42 -4.58 6.01
CA MET A 68 -3.92 -3.67 7.03
C MET A 68 -4.79 -3.74 8.30
N PRO A 69 -4.81 -4.88 9.00
CA PRO A 69 -5.50 -4.95 10.28
C PRO A 69 -4.82 -4.02 11.30
N SER A 70 -5.58 -3.59 12.32
CA SER A 70 -5.04 -2.77 13.41
C SER A 70 -3.89 -3.48 14.14
N GLY A 71 -2.86 -2.73 14.51
CA GLY A 71 -1.60 -3.20 15.05
C GLY A 71 -0.66 -3.84 14.03
N SER A 72 -0.96 -3.81 12.73
CA SER A 72 -0.11 -4.43 11.70
C SER A 72 1.20 -3.67 11.49
N VAL A 73 2.18 -4.38 10.91
CA VAL A 73 3.45 -3.80 10.45
C VAL A 73 3.22 -2.62 9.51
N LEU A 74 2.24 -2.73 8.61
CA LEU A 74 1.93 -1.69 7.64
C LEU A 74 1.29 -0.45 8.28
N GLU A 75 0.33 -0.64 9.18
CA GLU A 75 -0.27 0.48 9.92
C GLU A 75 0.79 1.23 10.73
N THR A 76 1.64 0.48 11.45
CA THR A 76 2.76 1.05 12.22
C THR A 76 3.75 1.80 11.33
N ALA A 77 4.05 1.26 10.13
CA ALA A 77 4.96 1.91 9.20
C ALA A 77 4.40 3.23 8.66
N LEU A 78 3.11 3.26 8.31
CA LEU A 78 2.42 4.47 7.86
C LEU A 78 2.33 5.53 8.96
N ASP A 79 2.09 5.12 10.21
CA ASP A 79 2.02 6.02 11.35
C ASP A 79 3.38 6.69 11.63
N ARG A 80 4.47 5.92 11.60
CA ARG A 80 5.84 6.42 11.79
C ARG A 80 6.25 7.52 10.80
N ILE A 81 5.65 7.53 9.61
CA ILE A 81 5.91 8.55 8.58
C ILE A 81 4.75 9.54 8.41
N ALA A 82 3.83 9.59 9.39
CA ALA A 82 2.68 10.49 9.42
C ALA A 82 1.72 10.38 8.21
N LEU A 83 1.70 9.23 7.54
CA LEU A 83 0.78 8.95 6.43
C LEU A 83 -0.48 8.19 6.85
N LEU A 84 -0.53 7.62 8.07
CA LEU A 84 -1.72 6.91 8.55
C LEU A 84 -3.01 7.76 8.48
N PRO A 85 -3.02 9.06 8.81
CA PRO A 85 -4.23 9.90 8.67
C PRO A 85 -4.73 10.06 7.22
N LEU A 86 -3.89 9.74 6.23
CA LEU A 86 -4.23 9.80 4.81
C LEU A 86 -4.70 8.44 4.26
N ALA A 87 -4.55 7.37 5.04
CA ALA A 87 -4.96 6.02 4.66
C ALA A 87 -6.49 5.91 4.62
N VAL A 88 -7.01 5.37 3.51
CA VAL A 88 -8.42 4.98 3.40
C VAL A 88 -8.51 3.49 3.70
N VAL A 89 -9.08 3.16 4.86
CA VAL A 89 -9.13 1.79 5.38
C VAL A 89 -10.58 1.35 5.55
N GLU A 90 -10.92 0.22 4.95
CA GLU A 90 -12.24 -0.39 5.05
C GLU A 90 -12.09 -1.80 5.63
N ASN A 91 -12.68 -2.06 6.80
CA ASN A 91 -12.65 -3.38 7.44
C ASN A 91 -11.23 -4.00 7.56
N GLY A 92 -10.22 -3.18 7.88
CA GLY A 92 -8.83 -3.64 7.98
C GLY A 92 -8.13 -3.85 6.64
N VAL A 93 -8.63 -3.25 5.56
CA VAL A 93 -8.02 -3.26 4.23
C VAL A 93 -7.76 -1.83 3.79
N LEU A 94 -6.50 -1.53 3.47
CA LEU A 94 -6.10 -0.27 2.86
C LEU A 94 -6.51 -0.29 1.38
N VAL A 95 -7.37 0.65 0.98
CA VAL A 95 -7.93 0.75 -0.39
C VAL A 95 -7.53 2.04 -1.11
N GLY A 96 -6.84 2.95 -0.43
CA GLY A 96 -6.37 4.18 -1.04
C GLY A 96 -5.58 5.07 -0.08
N ILE A 97 -5.02 6.14 -0.65
CA ILE A 97 -4.29 7.20 0.06
C ILE A 97 -4.82 8.53 -0.44
N ASN A 98 -5.42 9.31 0.46
CA ASN A 98 -5.99 10.62 0.14
C ASN A 98 -4.89 11.68 0.06
N SER A 99 -4.93 12.51 -0.98
CA SER A 99 -4.12 13.72 -1.06
C SER A 99 -4.80 14.88 -0.32
N VAL A 100 -4.40 15.07 0.94
CA VAL A 100 -4.53 16.30 1.75
C VAL A 100 -5.92 16.63 2.32
N GLN A 101 -6.03 16.60 3.66
CA GLN A 101 -6.91 17.50 4.41
C GLN A 101 -6.44 18.93 4.18
N THR A 102 -7.23 19.75 3.49
CA THR A 102 -7.03 21.19 3.46
C THR A 102 -7.09 21.69 4.91
N ARG A 103 -5.94 21.91 5.56
CA ARG A 103 -5.92 22.78 6.74
C ARG A 103 -6.31 24.15 6.24
N GLN A 104 -7.57 24.53 6.45
CA GLN A 104 -7.97 25.93 6.45
C GLN A 104 -7.05 26.61 7.46
N VAL A 105 -6.06 27.34 6.97
CA VAL A 105 -5.32 28.28 7.79
C VAL A 105 -6.32 29.40 8.03
N ALA A 106 -6.88 29.45 9.24
CA ALA A 106 -7.70 30.59 9.66
C ALA A 106 -6.82 31.84 9.53
N ALA A 107 -7.28 32.78 8.72
CA ALA A 107 -6.68 34.10 8.57
C ALA A 107 -6.90 34.94 9.84
#